data_AF-A0A0C4F6G0-F1
#
_entry.id   AF-A0A0C4F6G0-F1
#
_cell.length_a   1.000
_cell.length_b   1.000
_cell.length_c   1.000
_cell.angle_alpha   90.00
_cell.angle_beta   90.00
_cell.angle_gamma   90.00
#
_symmetry.space_group_name_H-M   'P 1'
#
loop_
_entity.id
_entity.type
_entity.pdbx_description
1 polymer ?
#
loop_
_entity_poly.entity_id
_entity_poly.type
_entity_poly.pdbx_seq_one_letter_code
_entity_poly.pdbx_strand_id
1 'polypeptide(L)'
;MSTPQKRPLGLRGRKQQQKNEDRQKKVRLNGEDNSFTVALAPSSASQADQTTDGLTLEDLLQLKTQADELIDNPSGLDEDDDQLVNLLRGICHEAIRQIELAEKEEAEEEKETTRRASSYLLSLSHQLLGWASLELGIFLTLHQQSDRFVQDNEPKSLDAWLSIASKIFENRPPSEKNPEGKSQTLADLELLIPRSICLLKAEEPSEIAQILLDFDCPTWNREQSVYLLRTIDRIILFKYEAISQDPTPIFRIIIKLLEGILNKNDTEGDDGKTFQRLLDQRLGDCYLAHGSLLAEKLEEKYYPEQDEEQTTEEEEFAIDVQDPTYILSLENLRLADRIFSKLIEDMDETSESKAELKTKLDETLLTIGNLLPPGSEREELYLRAGLSGDNDDGNGGDDK
;
A
#
# COMPACT_ATOMS: atom_id res chain seq x y z
N MET A 1 42.42 -7.07 -22.00
CA MET A 1 41.99 -8.27 -21.26
C MET A 1 41.08 -7.74 -20.17
N SER A 2 39.77 -7.95 -20.30
CA SER A 2 38.80 -7.59 -19.26
C SER A 2 38.81 -8.67 -18.19
N THR A 3 38.98 -8.27 -16.94
CA THR A 3 38.83 -9.16 -15.78
C THR A 3 37.34 -9.46 -15.59
N PRO A 4 36.91 -10.73 -15.57
CA PRO A 4 35.51 -11.06 -15.35
C PRO A 4 35.11 -10.71 -13.92
N GLN A 5 34.15 -9.79 -13.77
CA GLN A 5 33.54 -9.50 -12.47
C GLN A 5 32.74 -10.72 -12.02
N LYS A 6 32.96 -11.14 -10.77
CA LYS A 6 32.17 -12.19 -10.12
C LYS A 6 30.70 -11.75 -10.06
N ARG A 7 29.76 -12.67 -10.33
CA ARG A 7 28.34 -12.46 -10.08
C ARG A 7 28.14 -11.93 -8.65
N PRO A 8 27.33 -10.88 -8.44
CA PRO A 8 26.78 -10.64 -7.10
C PRO A 8 25.92 -11.85 -6.76
N LEU A 9 26.47 -12.75 -5.94
CA LEU A 9 25.82 -13.98 -5.50
C LEU A 9 24.66 -13.62 -4.55
N GLY A 10 23.45 -14.00 -4.95
CA GLY A 10 22.29 -14.18 -4.07
C GLY A 10 21.28 -13.03 -4.01
N LEU A 11 20.11 -13.22 -4.61
CA LEU A 11 18.87 -12.54 -4.21
C LEU A 11 18.37 -13.05 -2.83
N ARG A 12 18.92 -14.16 -2.33
CA ARG A 12 18.61 -14.76 -1.02
C ARG A 12 19.17 -14.01 0.22
N GLY A 13 19.80 -12.84 0.05
CA GLY A 13 20.40 -12.06 1.15
C GLY A 13 19.42 -11.31 2.07
N ARG A 14 18.10 -11.35 1.84
CA ARG A 14 17.12 -10.56 2.61
C ARG A 14 16.67 -11.26 3.90
N LYS A 15 17.61 -11.61 4.79
CA LYS A 15 17.30 -11.84 6.22
C LYS A 15 17.83 -10.67 7.04
N GLN A 16 16.90 -9.93 7.65
CA GLN A 16 17.15 -8.84 8.59
C GLN A 16 18.30 -9.15 9.55
N GLN A 17 19.40 -8.39 9.46
CA GLN A 17 20.34 -8.26 10.57
C GLN A 17 19.77 -7.25 11.57
N GLN A 18 18.88 -7.71 12.46
CA GLN A 18 18.69 -7.02 13.74
C GLN A 18 19.89 -7.36 14.64
N LYS A 19 20.86 -6.46 14.71
CA LYS A 19 21.80 -6.42 15.84
C LYS A 19 21.12 -5.75 17.03
N ASN A 20 20.66 -6.57 17.97
CA ASN A 20 20.44 -6.16 19.35
C ASN A 20 21.76 -5.67 19.95
N GLU A 21 21.82 -4.40 20.34
CA GLU A 21 22.70 -3.95 21.42
C GLU A 21 21.86 -3.32 22.52
N ASP A 22 21.68 -4.09 23.60
CA ASP A 22 21.30 -3.64 24.92
C ASP A 22 22.22 -2.48 25.39
N ARG A 23 21.65 -1.29 25.56
CA ARG A 23 22.18 -0.31 26.53
C ARG A 23 21.05 0.34 27.31
N GLN A 24 20.75 -0.29 28.45
CA GLN A 24 20.19 0.40 29.61
C GLN A 24 21.08 1.57 30.00
N LYS A 25 20.53 2.79 30.02
CA LYS A 25 20.95 3.84 30.96
C LYS A 25 19.77 4.74 31.34
N LYS A 26 19.25 4.48 32.53
CA LYS A 26 18.45 5.44 33.32
C LYS A 26 19.23 6.74 33.50
N VAL A 27 18.67 7.86 33.07
CA VAL A 27 18.85 9.17 33.72
C VAL A 27 17.51 9.90 33.69
N ARG A 28 16.91 10.07 34.87
CA ARG A 28 15.88 11.10 35.11
C ARG A 28 16.57 12.46 35.07
N LEU A 29 15.95 13.47 34.45
CA LEU A 29 15.93 14.85 34.97
C LEU A 29 14.72 15.61 34.38
N ASN A 30 13.98 16.20 35.32
CA ASN A 30 12.82 17.08 35.27
C ASN A 30 12.77 18.17 34.18
N GLY A 31 11.54 18.49 33.74
CA GLY A 31 10.93 19.81 33.99
C GLY A 31 10.73 20.77 32.80
N GLU A 32 9.44 21.04 32.53
CA GLU A 32 8.84 22.23 31.87
C GLU A 32 9.04 22.33 30.34
N ASP A 33 8.08 22.73 29.50
CA ASP A 33 6.63 22.94 29.54
C ASP A 33 6.29 23.20 28.05
N ASN A 34 5.28 22.53 27.50
CA ASN A 34 4.52 23.01 26.32
C ASN A 34 3.35 22.05 26.08
N SER A 35 2.28 22.26 26.85
CA SER A 35 0.99 21.64 26.61
C SER A 35 0.30 22.36 25.44
N PHE A 36 0.10 21.68 24.32
CA PHE A 36 -1.02 22.02 23.44
C PHE A 36 -2.19 21.13 23.85
N THR A 37 -3.09 21.70 24.65
CA THR A 37 -4.26 21.00 25.19
C THR A 37 -5.43 21.27 24.26
N VAL A 38 -5.91 20.26 23.54
CA VAL A 38 -7.25 20.32 22.92
C VAL A 38 -8.26 20.15 24.04
N ALA A 39 -8.90 21.26 24.42
CA ALA A 39 -9.88 21.29 25.49
C ALA A 39 -11.18 20.60 25.05
N LEU A 40 -11.37 19.33 25.43
CA LEU A 40 -12.69 18.77 25.64
C LEU A 40 -13.25 19.37 26.94
N ALA A 41 -14.22 20.27 26.80
CA ALA A 41 -14.90 20.86 27.95
C ALA A 41 -15.68 19.78 28.73
N PRO A 42 -15.53 19.67 30.06
CA PRO A 42 -16.39 18.82 30.87
C PRO A 42 -17.66 19.61 31.21
N SER A 43 -18.79 19.28 30.56
CA SER A 43 -20.08 19.83 31.00
C SER A 43 -20.65 18.98 32.13
N SER A 44 -20.49 19.47 33.35
CA SER A 44 -21.16 18.96 34.53
C SER A 44 -22.65 19.33 34.53
N ALA A 45 -23.49 18.31 34.48
CA ALA A 45 -24.86 18.22 35.01
C ALA A 45 -25.81 19.43 34.84
N SER A 46 -26.65 19.34 33.80
CA SER A 46 -28.07 19.73 33.91
C SER A 46 -28.92 18.81 33.02
N GLN A 47 -29.86 18.08 33.64
CA GLN A 47 -30.92 17.37 32.94
C GLN A 47 -31.82 18.37 32.22
N ALA A 48 -31.79 18.38 30.89
CA ALA A 48 -32.91 18.69 30.00
C ALA A 48 -32.48 18.45 28.54
N ASP A 49 -33.30 17.69 27.81
CA ASP A 49 -33.38 17.55 26.35
C ASP A 49 -32.37 18.34 25.50
N GLN A 50 -31.34 17.66 24.99
CA GLN A 50 -30.61 18.05 23.78
C GLN A 50 -30.21 16.79 23.00
N THR A 51 -31.09 16.32 22.12
CA THR A 51 -30.80 15.29 21.11
C THR A 51 -30.04 15.84 19.91
N THR A 52 -29.61 17.12 19.93
CA THR A 52 -29.01 17.83 18.79
C THR A 52 -27.52 18.11 18.92
N ASP A 53 -26.82 17.56 19.92
CA ASP A 53 -25.42 17.90 20.22
C ASP A 53 -24.44 16.82 19.71
N GLY A 54 -24.48 16.54 18.41
CA GLY A 54 -23.46 15.70 17.78
C GLY A 54 -23.24 16.04 16.32
N LEU A 55 -22.15 15.50 15.77
CA LEU A 55 -21.66 15.85 14.43
C LEU A 55 -22.70 15.56 13.37
N THR A 56 -22.77 16.43 12.37
CA THR A 56 -23.61 16.21 11.19
C THR A 56 -22.94 15.18 10.27
N LEU A 57 -23.71 14.65 9.32
CA LEU A 57 -23.18 13.77 8.30
C LEU A 57 -22.10 14.44 7.43
N GLU A 58 -22.24 15.73 7.17
CA GLU A 58 -21.25 16.49 6.41
C GLU A 58 -19.93 16.57 7.17
N ASP A 59 -19.99 16.73 8.50
CA ASP A 59 -18.80 16.69 9.36
C ASP A 59 -18.15 15.30 9.32
N LEU A 60 -18.94 14.21 9.37
CA LEU A 60 -18.42 12.84 9.23
C LEU A 60 -17.69 12.61 7.90
N LEU A 61 -18.22 13.12 6.79
CA LEU A 61 -17.56 13.04 5.49
C LEU A 61 -16.27 13.86 5.45
N GLN A 62 -16.25 15.03 6.08
CA GLN A 62 -15.02 15.83 6.21
C GLN A 62 -13.96 15.12 7.06
N LEU A 63 -14.35 14.49 8.18
CA LEU A 63 -13.44 13.69 8.99
C LEU A 63 -12.88 12.50 8.21
N LYS A 64 -13.70 11.85 7.37
CA LYS A 64 -13.22 10.81 6.46
C LYS A 64 -12.15 11.37 5.50
N THR A 65 -12.41 12.52 4.86
CA THR A 65 -11.43 13.14 3.95
C THR A 65 -10.12 13.46 4.65
N GLN A 66 -10.16 14.00 5.88
CA GLN A 66 -8.95 14.26 6.68
C GLN A 66 -8.19 12.97 7.01
N ALA A 67 -8.90 11.91 7.39
CA ALA A 67 -8.28 10.61 7.64
C ALA A 67 -7.70 10.00 6.35
N ASP A 68 -8.36 10.17 5.19
CA ASP A 68 -7.82 9.75 3.90
C ASP A 68 -6.51 10.48 3.56
N GLU A 69 -6.41 11.79 3.83
CA GLU A 69 -5.19 12.57 3.61
C GLU A 69 -4.01 12.07 4.45
N LEU A 70 -4.25 11.74 5.72
CA LEU A 70 -3.25 11.17 6.62
C LEU A 70 -2.82 9.75 6.19
N ILE A 71 -3.76 8.95 5.68
CA ILE A 71 -3.47 7.60 5.16
C ILE A 71 -2.62 7.68 3.89
N ASP A 72 -2.92 8.61 2.99
CA ASP A 72 -2.19 8.77 1.72
C ASP A 72 -0.81 9.40 1.88
N ASN A 73 -0.63 10.24 2.90
CA ASN A 73 0.59 11.01 3.11
C ASN A 73 1.14 10.79 4.54
N PRO A 74 1.62 9.58 4.86
CA PRO A 74 2.18 9.31 6.18
C PRO A 74 3.46 10.15 6.37
N SER A 75 3.45 11.01 7.38
CA SER A 75 4.60 11.87 7.71
C SER A 75 5.70 11.17 8.52
N GLY A 76 5.37 10.02 9.12
CA GLY A 76 6.21 9.34 10.10
C GLY A 76 6.29 10.06 11.45
N LEU A 77 5.43 11.05 11.69
CA LEU A 77 5.31 11.74 12.97
C LEU A 77 4.28 11.04 13.85
N ASP A 78 4.67 10.69 15.07
CA ASP A 78 3.79 10.08 16.08
C ASP A 78 2.48 10.86 16.31
N GLU A 79 2.51 12.19 16.16
CA GLU A 79 1.34 13.06 16.34
C GLU A 79 0.28 12.84 15.25
N ASP A 80 0.71 12.60 14.01
CA ASP A 80 -0.19 12.34 12.88
C ASP A 80 -0.79 10.94 12.99
N ASP A 81 -0.02 9.97 13.50
CA ASP A 81 -0.49 8.62 13.81
C ASP A 81 -1.54 8.63 14.94
N ASP A 82 -1.29 9.38 16.03
CA ASP A 82 -2.27 9.60 17.09
C ASP A 82 -3.53 10.27 16.53
N GLN A 83 -3.38 11.27 15.66
CA GLN A 83 -4.51 11.96 15.03
C GLN A 83 -5.32 11.01 14.16
N LEU A 84 -4.68 10.22 13.30
CA LEU A 84 -5.36 9.25 12.43
C LEU A 84 -6.17 8.24 13.25
N VAL A 85 -5.55 7.63 14.26
CA VAL A 85 -6.23 6.65 15.12
C VAL A 85 -7.42 7.28 15.84
N ASN A 86 -7.27 8.50 16.37
CA ASN A 86 -8.36 9.21 17.04
C ASN A 86 -9.49 9.59 16.07
N LEU A 87 -9.17 10.01 14.84
CA LEU A 87 -10.14 10.29 13.79
C LEU A 87 -10.93 9.02 13.43
N LEU A 88 -10.26 7.90 13.17
CA LEU A 88 -10.91 6.64 12.82
C LEU A 88 -11.86 6.16 13.93
N ARG A 89 -11.43 6.25 15.20
CA ARG A 89 -12.30 5.93 16.35
C ARG A 89 -13.48 6.89 16.48
N GLY A 90 -13.24 8.19 16.29
CA GLY A 90 -14.29 9.21 16.30
C GLY A 90 -15.36 8.92 15.24
N ILE A 91 -14.94 8.57 14.02
CA ILE A 91 -15.84 8.18 12.92
C ILE A 91 -16.63 6.92 13.29
N CYS A 92 -15.99 5.89 13.87
CA CYS A 92 -16.68 4.70 14.34
C CYS A 92 -17.77 5.01 15.38
N HIS A 93 -17.43 5.76 16.44
CA HIS A 93 -18.38 6.10 17.50
C HIS A 93 -19.56 6.93 17.00
N GLU A 94 -19.28 7.93 16.17
CA GLU A 94 -20.33 8.79 15.64
C GLU A 94 -21.19 8.04 14.61
N ALA A 95 -20.62 7.19 13.77
CA ALA A 95 -21.39 6.34 12.87
C ALA A 95 -22.33 5.38 13.62
N ILE A 96 -21.86 4.78 14.73
CA ILE A 96 -22.71 3.97 15.62
C ILE A 96 -23.84 4.82 16.20
N ARG A 97 -23.54 6.02 16.71
CA ARG A 97 -24.56 6.94 17.25
C ARG A 97 -25.64 7.26 16.21
N GLN A 98 -25.25 7.54 14.97
CA GLN A 98 -26.18 7.83 13.87
C GLN A 98 -27.04 6.62 13.50
N ILE A 99 -26.46 5.41 13.51
CA ILE A 99 -27.22 4.16 13.31
C ILE A 99 -28.26 3.98 14.42
N GLU A 100 -27.85 4.12 15.68
CA GLU A 100 -28.76 3.97 16.84
C GLU A 100 -29.88 5.02 16.86
N LEU A 101 -29.59 6.26 16.44
CA LEU A 101 -30.60 7.32 16.33
C LEU A 101 -31.62 6.97 15.24
N ALA A 102 -31.15 6.59 14.06
CA ALA A 102 -32.02 6.21 12.95
C ALA A 102 -32.87 4.97 13.28
N GLU A 103 -32.32 3.97 13.96
CA GLU A 103 -33.07 2.78 14.41
C GLU A 103 -34.15 3.12 15.46
N LYS A 104 -33.86 4.07 16.37
CA LYS A 104 -34.84 4.56 17.36
C LYS A 104 -35.96 5.36 16.69
N GLU A 105 -35.62 6.22 15.73
CA GLU A 105 -36.59 6.97 14.94
C GLU A 105 -37.49 6.03 14.12
N GLU A 106 -36.95 4.97 13.51
CA GLU A 106 -37.75 3.96 12.81
C GLU A 106 -38.69 3.18 13.73
N ALA A 107 -38.29 2.92 14.99
CA ALA A 107 -39.14 2.28 15.98
C ALA A 107 -40.27 3.21 16.51
N GLU A 108 -40.08 4.53 16.44
CA GLU A 108 -41.06 5.54 16.87
C GLU A 108 -42.00 6.01 15.73
N GLU A 109 -41.55 5.97 14.46
CA GLU A 109 -42.27 6.48 13.27
C GLU A 109 -43.02 5.41 12.44
N GLU A 110 -43.72 4.45 13.07
CA GLU A 110 -44.63 3.53 12.36
C GLU A 110 -45.82 4.23 11.64
N LYS A 111 -45.90 5.57 11.57
CA LYS A 111 -47.08 6.32 11.11
C LYS A 111 -46.92 7.34 9.99
N GLU A 112 -45.74 7.78 9.56
CA GLU A 112 -45.65 8.81 8.50
C GLU A 112 -44.62 8.53 7.38
N THR A 113 -44.92 9.09 6.20
CA THR A 113 -44.41 8.74 4.87
C THR A 113 -43.00 9.27 4.56
N THR A 114 -42.16 9.56 5.56
CA THR A 114 -40.84 10.20 5.40
C THR A 114 -39.67 9.19 5.31
N ARG A 115 -39.94 7.96 4.84
CA ARG A 115 -38.99 6.81 4.86
C ARG A 115 -37.73 6.94 3.98
N ARG A 116 -37.66 7.92 3.07
CA ARG A 116 -36.58 7.95 2.04
C ARG A 116 -35.28 8.60 2.50
N ALA A 117 -35.35 9.63 3.34
CA ALA A 117 -34.15 10.32 3.82
C ALA A 117 -33.43 9.51 4.92
N SER A 118 -34.17 8.80 5.78
CA SER A 118 -33.62 7.98 6.86
C SER A 118 -32.82 6.77 6.35
N SER A 119 -33.33 6.06 5.33
CA SER A 119 -32.68 4.88 4.75
C SER A 119 -31.31 5.18 4.14
N TYR A 120 -31.16 6.31 3.45
CA TYR A 120 -29.89 6.73 2.89
C TYR A 120 -28.85 7.05 3.97
N LEU A 121 -29.23 7.82 4.99
CA LEU A 121 -28.35 8.19 6.10
C LEU A 121 -27.88 6.95 6.87
N LEU A 122 -28.80 6.03 7.17
CA LEU A 122 -28.49 4.78 7.83
C LEU A 122 -27.50 3.94 7.00
N SER A 123 -27.71 3.87 5.68
CA SER A 123 -26.84 3.16 4.76
C SER A 123 -25.43 3.75 4.72
N LEU A 124 -25.28 5.08 4.72
CA LEU A 124 -23.98 5.76 4.74
C LEU A 124 -23.25 5.58 6.08
N SER A 125 -23.96 5.69 7.21
CA SER A 125 -23.34 5.46 8.52
C SER A 125 -22.75 4.05 8.61
N HIS A 126 -23.42 3.04 8.05
CA HIS A 126 -22.86 1.69 7.95
C HIS A 126 -21.60 1.64 7.06
N GLN A 127 -21.58 2.33 5.92
CA GLN A 127 -20.39 2.38 5.06
C GLN A 127 -19.20 3.01 5.79
N LEU A 128 -19.41 4.15 6.46
CA LEU A 128 -18.36 4.87 7.20
C LEU A 128 -17.85 4.05 8.38
N LEU A 129 -18.74 3.38 9.12
CA LEU A 129 -18.37 2.48 10.21
C LEU A 129 -17.52 1.32 9.69
N GLY A 130 -17.95 0.67 8.60
CA GLY A 130 -17.23 -0.45 7.99
C GLY A 130 -15.86 -0.03 7.44
N TRP A 131 -15.79 1.13 6.79
CA TRP A 131 -14.55 1.74 6.31
C TRP A 131 -13.60 2.04 7.46
N ALA A 132 -14.02 2.82 8.46
CA ALA A 132 -13.15 3.24 9.55
C ALA A 132 -12.68 2.04 10.39
N SER A 133 -13.53 1.04 10.59
CA SER A 133 -13.15 -0.22 11.26
C SER A 133 -12.08 -0.99 10.48
N LEU A 134 -12.20 -1.05 9.14
CA LEU A 134 -11.21 -1.68 8.28
C LEU A 134 -9.87 -0.94 8.34
N GLU A 135 -9.90 0.38 8.15
CA GLU A 135 -8.69 1.22 8.14
C GLU A 135 -7.96 1.17 9.49
N LEU A 136 -8.70 1.23 10.60
CA LEU A 136 -8.14 1.10 11.95
C LEU A 136 -7.50 -0.29 12.16
N GLY A 137 -8.17 -1.36 11.74
CA GLY A 137 -7.64 -2.72 11.83
C GLY A 137 -6.35 -2.91 11.03
N ILE A 138 -6.29 -2.35 9.82
CA ILE A 138 -5.09 -2.37 8.98
C ILE A 138 -3.96 -1.58 9.63
N PHE A 139 -4.22 -0.35 10.08
CA PHE A 139 -3.23 0.50 10.73
C PHE A 139 -2.63 -0.20 11.95
N LEU A 140 -3.47 -0.70 12.86
CA LEU A 140 -3.03 -1.40 14.07
C LEU A 140 -2.23 -2.69 13.76
N THR A 141 -2.45 -3.30 12.60
CA THR A 141 -1.70 -4.50 12.20
C THR A 141 -0.33 -4.17 11.62
N LEU A 142 -0.22 -3.05 10.90
CA LEU A 142 1.01 -2.67 10.21
C LEU A 142 1.95 -1.80 11.07
N HIS A 143 1.39 -1.08 12.05
CA HIS A 143 2.16 -0.13 12.84
C HIS A 143 3.16 -0.83 13.78
N GLN A 144 4.41 -0.35 13.81
CA GLN A 144 5.50 -0.98 14.59
C GLN A 144 5.25 -0.96 16.11
N GLN A 145 4.51 0.02 16.60
CA GLN A 145 4.14 0.19 18.02
C GLN A 145 2.62 0.08 18.23
N SER A 146 1.98 -0.91 17.60
CA SER A 146 0.52 -1.12 17.68
C SER A 146 -0.01 -1.11 19.12
N ASP A 147 0.72 -1.69 20.06
CA ASP A 147 0.34 -1.80 21.48
C ASP A 147 0.11 -0.44 22.17
N ARG A 148 0.71 0.65 21.68
CA ARG A 148 0.44 2.02 22.17
C ARG A 148 -1.00 2.44 21.88
N PHE A 149 -1.55 1.98 20.77
CA PHE A 149 -2.82 2.43 20.25
C PHE A 149 -3.96 1.51 20.69
N VAL A 150 -3.74 0.21 20.82
CA VAL A 150 -4.79 -0.78 21.12
C VAL A 150 -5.51 -0.47 22.44
N GLN A 151 -6.84 -0.41 22.39
CA GLN A 151 -7.69 -0.33 23.58
C GLN A 151 -8.14 -1.72 24.05
N ASP A 152 -8.44 -1.89 25.35
CA ASP A 152 -8.80 -3.18 25.96
C ASP A 152 -10.05 -3.83 25.34
N ASN A 153 -10.96 -3.02 24.79
CA ASN A 153 -12.21 -3.42 24.17
C ASN A 153 -12.10 -3.65 22.65
N GLU A 154 -10.94 -3.46 22.05
CA GLU A 154 -10.75 -3.58 20.61
C GLU A 154 -10.29 -5.00 20.19
N PRO A 155 -10.61 -5.41 18.95
CA PRO A 155 -10.09 -6.62 18.36
C PRO A 155 -8.55 -6.64 18.30
N LYS A 156 -7.96 -7.78 18.68
CA LYS A 156 -6.50 -7.97 18.75
C LYS A 156 -5.88 -8.56 17.48
N SER A 157 -6.67 -8.81 16.44
CA SER A 157 -6.19 -9.42 15.20
C SER A 157 -6.88 -8.80 14.00
N LEU A 158 -6.17 -8.76 12.87
CA LEU A 158 -6.71 -8.29 11.60
C LEU A 158 -7.95 -9.11 11.19
N ASP A 159 -7.94 -10.43 11.36
CA ASP A 159 -9.08 -11.29 11.01
C ASP A 159 -10.36 -10.92 11.77
N ALA A 160 -10.22 -10.55 13.04
CA ALA A 160 -11.34 -10.09 13.83
C ALA A 160 -11.87 -8.73 13.33
N TRP A 161 -10.98 -7.79 12.98
CA TRP A 161 -11.35 -6.52 12.34
C TRP A 161 -12.04 -6.73 10.99
N LEU A 162 -11.50 -7.60 10.13
CA LEU A 162 -12.11 -7.96 8.84
C LEU A 162 -13.47 -8.63 9.02
N SER A 163 -13.63 -9.43 10.07
CA SER A 163 -14.92 -10.06 10.42
C SER A 163 -15.95 -9.03 10.87
N ILE A 164 -15.55 -8.02 11.66
CA ILE A 164 -16.41 -6.92 12.08
C ILE A 164 -16.82 -6.08 10.87
N ALA A 165 -15.86 -5.64 10.06
CA ALA A 165 -16.13 -4.85 8.86
C ALA A 165 -17.08 -5.59 7.90
N SER A 166 -16.84 -6.88 7.64
CA SER A 166 -17.72 -7.74 6.83
C SER A 166 -19.15 -7.74 7.36
N LYS A 167 -19.34 -7.97 8.67
CA LYS A 167 -20.67 -7.98 9.29
C LYS A 167 -21.38 -6.64 9.20
N ILE A 168 -20.64 -5.53 9.31
CA ILE A 168 -21.23 -4.18 9.16
C ILE A 168 -21.79 -4.01 7.74
N PHE A 169 -21.04 -4.45 6.71
CA PHE A 169 -21.50 -4.39 5.32
C PHE A 169 -22.63 -5.39 5.02
N GLU A 170 -22.61 -6.58 5.62
CA GLU A 170 -23.68 -7.60 5.45
C GLU A 170 -25.02 -7.15 6.06
N ASN A 171 -25.00 -6.42 7.18
CA ASN A 171 -26.20 -5.92 7.86
C ASN A 171 -26.66 -4.55 7.36
N ARG A 172 -25.98 -3.97 6.38
CA ARG A 172 -26.30 -2.65 5.86
C ARG A 172 -27.68 -2.66 5.18
N PRO A 173 -28.56 -1.68 5.46
CA PRO A 173 -29.83 -1.57 4.77
C PRO A 173 -29.62 -1.27 3.27
N PRO A 174 -30.51 -1.78 2.40
CA PRO A 174 -30.43 -1.53 0.97
C PRO A 174 -30.42 -0.02 0.70
N SER A 175 -29.42 0.44 -0.06
CA SER A 175 -29.32 1.84 -0.43
C SER A 175 -30.41 2.22 -1.43
N GLU A 176 -31.34 3.08 -1.04
CA GLU A 176 -32.15 3.80 -2.03
C GLU A 176 -31.29 4.90 -2.67
N LYS A 177 -31.43 5.07 -4.00
CA LYS A 177 -30.69 6.08 -4.76
C LYS A 177 -30.85 7.45 -4.09
N ASN A 178 -29.70 8.08 -3.85
CA ASN A 178 -29.58 9.44 -3.32
C ASN A 178 -30.63 10.38 -3.95
N PRO A 179 -31.54 10.99 -3.17
CA PRO A 179 -32.61 11.84 -3.72
C PRO A 179 -32.10 13.14 -4.33
N GLU A 180 -30.85 13.52 -4.06
CA GLU A 180 -30.17 14.65 -4.69
C GLU A 180 -28.87 14.15 -5.30
N GLY A 181 -28.55 14.50 -6.55
CA GLY A 181 -27.33 14.10 -7.26
C GLY A 181 -26.04 14.68 -6.69
N LYS A 182 -25.89 14.73 -5.36
CA LYS A 182 -24.73 15.22 -4.63
C LYS A 182 -23.99 14.03 -4.01
N SER A 183 -22.76 13.88 -4.49
CA SER A 183 -21.69 12.99 -4.02
C SER A 183 -21.60 11.63 -4.72
N GLN A 184 -20.73 11.61 -5.74
CA GLN A 184 -20.20 10.41 -6.37
C GLN A 184 -19.43 9.55 -5.35
N THR A 185 -18.77 10.16 -4.37
CA THR A 185 -17.94 9.57 -3.29
C THR A 185 -18.64 8.44 -2.50
N LEU A 186 -19.97 8.41 -2.50
CA LEU A 186 -20.78 7.40 -1.81
C LEU A 186 -20.99 6.08 -2.57
N ALA A 187 -20.99 6.13 -3.91
CA ALA A 187 -21.02 4.93 -4.74
C ALA A 187 -19.67 4.18 -4.69
N ASP A 188 -18.63 4.89 -4.26
CA ASP A 188 -17.23 4.48 -4.32
C ASP A 188 -16.88 3.47 -3.21
N LEU A 189 -17.42 3.69 -2.01
CA LEU A 189 -17.21 2.82 -0.84
C LEU A 189 -18.07 1.55 -0.89
N GLU A 190 -19.23 1.62 -1.55
CA GLU A 190 -20.22 0.54 -1.60
C GLU A 190 -19.71 -0.72 -2.33
N LEU A 191 -18.88 -0.55 -3.35
CA LEU A 191 -18.34 -1.66 -4.14
C LEU A 191 -16.90 -2.00 -3.76
N LEU A 192 -16.06 -1.00 -3.48
CA LEU A 192 -14.63 -1.22 -3.27
C LEU A 192 -14.35 -1.87 -1.91
N ILE A 193 -14.95 -1.38 -0.82
CA ILE A 193 -14.62 -1.86 0.52
C ILE A 193 -14.97 -3.34 0.72
N PRO A 194 -16.19 -3.83 0.40
CA PRO A 194 -16.50 -5.24 0.57
C PRO A 194 -15.57 -6.15 -0.23
N ARG A 195 -15.18 -5.73 -1.43
CA ARG A 195 -14.23 -6.49 -2.26
C ARG A 195 -12.82 -6.46 -1.66
N SER A 196 -12.37 -5.33 -1.12
CA SER A 196 -11.08 -5.24 -0.41
C SER A 196 -11.06 -6.12 0.84
N ILE A 197 -12.17 -6.22 1.58
CA ILE A 197 -12.32 -7.15 2.71
C ILE A 197 -12.21 -8.60 2.22
N CYS A 198 -12.93 -8.96 1.15
CA CYS A 198 -12.84 -10.31 0.57
C CYS A 198 -11.40 -10.64 0.13
N LEU A 199 -10.70 -9.72 -0.53
CA LEU A 199 -9.30 -9.91 -0.92
C LEU A 199 -8.39 -10.12 0.29
N LEU A 200 -8.57 -9.34 1.36
CA LEU A 200 -7.77 -9.48 2.57
C LEU A 200 -8.05 -10.79 3.32
N LYS A 201 -9.25 -11.36 3.18
CA LYS A 201 -9.61 -12.67 3.72
C LYS A 201 -9.19 -13.85 2.84
N ALA A 202 -8.98 -13.64 1.54
CA ALA A 202 -8.64 -14.71 0.60
C ALA A 202 -7.31 -15.37 0.97
N GLU A 203 -7.26 -16.70 0.94
CA GLU A 203 -6.06 -17.47 1.31
C GLU A 203 -5.33 -18.00 0.08
N GLU A 204 -6.07 -18.36 -0.97
CA GLU A 204 -5.54 -19.03 -2.15
C GLU A 204 -5.25 -18.06 -3.31
N PRO A 205 -4.16 -18.22 -4.07
CA PRO A 205 -3.84 -17.36 -5.21
C PRO A 205 -4.95 -17.28 -6.26
N SER A 206 -5.65 -18.39 -6.51
CA SER A 206 -6.76 -18.42 -7.47
C SER A 206 -7.98 -17.61 -6.99
N GLU A 207 -8.23 -17.59 -5.68
CA GLU A 207 -9.30 -16.81 -5.08
C GLU A 207 -8.97 -15.32 -5.17
N ILE A 208 -7.74 -14.94 -4.82
CA ILE A 208 -7.23 -13.57 -4.95
C ILE A 208 -7.39 -13.08 -6.39
N ALA A 209 -6.97 -13.88 -7.38
CA ALA A 209 -7.09 -13.54 -8.79
C ALA A 209 -8.56 -13.34 -9.21
N GLN A 210 -9.46 -14.22 -8.76
CA GLN A 210 -10.89 -14.12 -9.10
C GLN A 210 -11.53 -12.84 -8.54
N ILE A 211 -11.22 -12.48 -7.29
CA ILE A 211 -11.76 -11.26 -6.68
C ILE A 211 -11.12 -10.01 -7.33
N LEU A 212 -9.83 -10.03 -7.68
CA LEU A 212 -9.18 -8.92 -8.36
C LEU A 212 -9.81 -8.62 -9.73
N LEU A 213 -10.31 -9.63 -10.45
CA LEU A 213 -11.04 -9.42 -11.70
C LEU A 213 -12.34 -8.63 -11.51
N ASP A 214 -12.96 -8.68 -10.32
CA ASP A 214 -14.16 -7.91 -10.03
C ASP A 214 -13.87 -6.40 -9.93
N PHE A 215 -12.61 -6.00 -9.75
CA PHE A 215 -12.19 -4.59 -9.74
C PHE A 215 -12.02 -3.97 -11.12
N ASP A 216 -12.12 -4.77 -12.19
CA ASP A 216 -12.08 -4.27 -13.57
C ASP A 216 -13.37 -3.49 -13.87
N CYS A 217 -13.36 -2.19 -13.53
CA CYS A 217 -14.46 -1.27 -13.76
C CYS A 217 -14.00 -0.15 -14.69
N PRO A 218 -14.70 0.09 -15.81
CA PRO A 218 -14.21 1.02 -16.80
C PRO A 218 -14.33 2.51 -16.43
N THR A 219 -14.87 2.87 -15.26
CA THR A 219 -15.27 4.26 -14.93
C THR A 219 -14.79 4.75 -13.55
N TRP A 220 -13.69 4.22 -13.01
CA TRP A 220 -13.16 4.70 -11.73
C TRP A 220 -12.79 6.19 -11.81
N ASN A 221 -13.32 6.99 -10.89
CA ASN A 221 -12.92 8.37 -10.64
C ASN A 221 -11.58 8.41 -9.88
N ARG A 222 -11.08 9.60 -9.57
CA ARG A 222 -9.79 9.78 -8.88
C ARG A 222 -9.77 9.16 -7.47
N GLU A 223 -10.79 9.41 -6.65
CA GLU A 223 -10.88 8.88 -5.27
C GLU A 223 -10.93 7.35 -5.26
N GLN A 224 -11.72 6.76 -6.17
CA GLN A 224 -11.80 5.31 -6.38
C GLN A 224 -10.46 4.73 -6.83
N SER A 225 -9.75 5.44 -7.71
CA SER A 225 -8.44 5.03 -8.19
C SER A 225 -7.42 5.03 -7.05
N VAL A 226 -7.40 6.06 -6.21
CA VAL A 226 -6.54 6.13 -5.01
C VAL A 226 -6.84 4.98 -4.06
N TYR A 227 -8.11 4.72 -3.75
CA TYR A 227 -8.50 3.61 -2.88
C TYR A 227 -8.11 2.24 -3.47
N LEU A 228 -8.24 2.08 -4.79
CA LEU A 228 -7.78 0.88 -5.49
C LEU A 228 -6.26 0.70 -5.38
N LEU A 229 -5.48 1.78 -5.49
CA LEU A 229 -4.03 1.73 -5.26
C LEU A 229 -3.69 1.27 -3.85
N ARG A 230 -4.34 1.84 -2.82
CA ARG A 230 -4.17 1.39 -1.43
C ARG A 230 -4.49 -0.10 -1.29
N THR A 231 -5.56 -0.56 -1.93
CA THR A 231 -5.97 -1.96 -1.91
C THR A 231 -4.91 -2.85 -2.57
N ILE A 232 -4.37 -2.45 -3.72
CA ILE A 232 -3.29 -3.17 -4.40
C ILE A 232 -2.05 -3.27 -3.49
N ASP A 233 -1.61 -2.15 -2.91
CA ASP A 233 -0.45 -2.11 -2.01
C ASP A 233 -0.64 -3.07 -0.82
N ARG A 234 -1.82 -3.07 -0.21
CA ARG A 234 -2.18 -3.97 0.90
C ARG A 234 -2.14 -5.43 0.49
N ILE A 235 -2.63 -5.78 -0.70
CA ILE A 235 -2.63 -7.18 -1.15
C ILE A 235 -1.23 -7.66 -1.48
N ILE A 236 -0.40 -6.84 -2.13
CA ILE A 236 1.01 -7.18 -2.34
C ILE A 236 1.71 -7.43 -1.00
N LEU A 237 1.43 -6.61 0.02
CA LEU A 237 2.02 -6.73 1.34
C LEU A 237 1.51 -7.96 2.13
N PHE A 238 0.19 -8.04 2.35
CA PHE A 238 -0.42 -9.06 3.22
C PHE A 238 -0.49 -10.44 2.57
N LYS A 239 -0.50 -10.51 1.23
CA LYS A 239 -0.62 -11.77 0.48
C LYS A 239 0.66 -12.15 -0.24
N TYR A 240 1.79 -11.54 0.11
CA TYR A 240 3.09 -11.80 -0.51
C TYR A 240 3.42 -13.30 -0.59
N GLU A 241 3.22 -14.05 0.49
CA GLU A 241 3.51 -15.49 0.54
C GLU A 241 2.65 -16.30 -0.44
N ALA A 242 1.36 -16.00 -0.56
CA ALA A 242 0.49 -16.65 -1.53
C ALA A 242 0.86 -16.23 -2.96
N ILE A 243 1.12 -14.94 -3.18
CA ILE A 243 1.46 -14.38 -4.49
C ILE A 243 2.80 -14.94 -5.00
N SER A 244 3.81 -15.07 -4.14
CA SER A 244 5.15 -15.53 -4.56
C SER A 244 5.15 -16.98 -5.08
N GLN A 245 4.21 -17.81 -4.62
CA GLN A 245 4.03 -19.19 -5.11
C GLN A 245 3.62 -19.26 -6.58
N ASP A 246 2.76 -18.35 -7.06
CA ASP A 246 2.44 -18.19 -8.47
C ASP A 246 2.11 -16.72 -8.80
N PRO A 247 3.13 -15.90 -9.09
CA PRO A 247 2.95 -14.44 -9.16
C PRO A 247 2.23 -14.00 -10.43
N THR A 248 2.37 -14.75 -11.53
CA THR A 248 1.98 -14.28 -12.86
C THR A 248 0.49 -13.99 -13.03
N PRO A 249 -0.45 -14.84 -12.58
CA PRO A 249 -1.88 -14.55 -12.70
C PRO A 249 -2.27 -13.24 -11.99
N ILE A 250 -1.75 -13.02 -10.79
CA ILE A 250 -2.11 -11.89 -9.94
C ILE A 250 -1.50 -10.59 -10.47
N PHE A 251 -0.18 -10.57 -10.74
CA PHE A 251 0.48 -9.38 -11.28
C PHE A 251 -0.07 -8.97 -12.64
N ARG A 252 -0.45 -9.92 -13.52
CA ARG A 252 -1.10 -9.58 -14.79
C ARG A 252 -2.42 -8.84 -14.61
N ILE A 253 -3.21 -9.17 -13.59
CA ILE A 253 -4.46 -8.46 -13.30
C ILE A 253 -4.15 -7.08 -12.71
N ILE A 254 -3.26 -7.00 -11.72
CA ILE A 254 -2.86 -5.74 -11.09
C ILE A 254 -2.31 -4.74 -12.11
N ILE A 255 -1.37 -5.17 -12.97
CA ILE A 255 -0.77 -4.33 -14.02
C ILE A 255 -1.86 -3.80 -14.95
N LYS A 256 -2.81 -4.64 -15.39
CA LYS A 256 -3.93 -4.21 -16.23
C LYS A 256 -4.85 -3.20 -15.54
N LEU A 257 -5.10 -3.38 -14.24
CA LEU A 257 -5.89 -2.41 -13.46
C LEU A 257 -5.18 -1.06 -13.41
N LEU A 258 -3.87 -1.04 -13.13
CA LEU A 258 -3.06 0.18 -13.11
C LEU A 258 -3.00 0.87 -14.48
N GLU A 259 -2.76 0.12 -15.54
CA GLU A 259 -2.81 0.64 -16.92
C GLU A 259 -4.20 1.16 -17.29
N GLY A 260 -5.26 0.52 -16.79
CA GLY A 260 -6.64 0.96 -16.95
C GLY A 260 -6.93 2.31 -16.30
N ILE A 261 -6.35 2.57 -15.12
CA ILE A 261 -6.42 3.86 -14.41
C ILE A 261 -5.66 4.94 -15.18
N LEU A 262 -4.44 4.60 -15.64
CA LEU A 262 -3.54 5.50 -16.37
C LEU A 262 -4.16 6.02 -17.68
N ASN A 263 -4.79 5.15 -18.45
CA ASN A 263 -5.34 5.51 -19.75
C ASN A 263 -6.59 6.41 -19.69
N LYS A 264 -7.16 6.67 -18.50
CA LYS A 264 -8.49 7.30 -18.35
C LYS A 264 -8.52 8.56 -17.53
N ASN A 265 -7.53 8.81 -16.68
CA ASN A 265 -7.46 10.05 -15.93
C ASN A 265 -6.82 11.11 -16.82
N ASP A 266 -7.60 12.13 -17.21
CA ASP A 266 -7.06 13.34 -17.84
C ASP A 266 -6.21 14.07 -16.79
N THR A 267 -4.89 14.00 -16.94
CA THR A 267 -3.92 14.56 -16.00
C THR A 267 -3.62 16.02 -16.34
N GLU A 268 -4.64 16.88 -16.41
CA GLU A 268 -4.44 18.32 -16.53
C GLU A 268 -4.19 18.95 -15.15
N GLY A 269 -3.17 19.81 -15.06
CA GLY A 269 -2.78 20.49 -13.81
C GLY A 269 -1.69 19.77 -12.99
N ASP A 270 -1.13 20.47 -12.01
CA ASP A 270 -0.02 19.96 -11.19
C ASP A 270 -0.43 18.75 -10.33
N ASP A 271 -1.64 18.76 -9.79
CA ASP A 271 -2.20 17.61 -9.05
C ASP A 271 -2.36 16.36 -9.93
N GLY A 272 -2.70 16.54 -11.21
CA GLY A 272 -2.80 15.46 -12.19
C GLY A 272 -1.43 14.83 -12.48
N LYS A 273 -0.38 15.65 -12.59
CA LYS A 273 1.00 15.16 -12.76
C LYS A 273 1.50 14.40 -11.54
N THR A 274 1.19 14.87 -10.34
CA THR A 274 1.57 14.17 -9.10
C THR A 274 0.91 12.80 -9.02
N PHE A 275 -0.38 12.72 -9.33
CA PHE A 275 -1.11 11.44 -9.35
C PHE A 275 -0.59 10.49 -10.45
N GLN A 276 -0.28 11.03 -11.62
CA GLN A 276 0.34 10.27 -12.71
C GLN A 276 1.70 9.67 -12.30
N ARG A 277 2.56 10.45 -11.64
CA ARG A 277 3.86 9.98 -11.14
C ARG A 277 3.70 8.86 -10.11
N LEU A 278 2.72 8.99 -9.20
CA LEU A 278 2.41 7.94 -8.22
C LEU A 278 1.98 6.64 -8.93
N LEU A 279 1.11 6.75 -9.94
CA LEU A 279 0.66 5.59 -10.73
C LEU A 279 1.80 4.94 -11.51
N ASP A 280 2.63 5.74 -12.17
CA ASP A 280 3.81 5.25 -12.88
C ASP A 280 4.77 4.55 -11.91
N GLN A 281 5.03 5.13 -10.73
CA GLN A 281 5.86 4.51 -9.71
C GLN A 281 5.29 3.16 -9.26
N ARG A 282 3.98 3.07 -8.99
CA ARG A 282 3.32 1.81 -8.61
C ARG A 282 3.34 0.77 -9.72
N LEU A 283 3.20 1.20 -10.97
CA LEU A 283 3.33 0.33 -12.13
C LEU A 283 4.76 -0.20 -12.26
N GLY A 284 5.76 0.66 -12.08
CA GLY A 284 7.18 0.28 -12.02
C GLY A 284 7.45 -0.71 -10.89
N ASP A 285 6.92 -0.47 -9.68
CA ASP A 285 7.04 -1.35 -8.53
C ASP A 285 6.43 -2.74 -8.82
N CYS A 286 5.26 -2.81 -9.48
CA CYS A 286 4.64 -4.07 -9.88
C CYS A 286 5.47 -4.83 -10.92
N TYR A 287 6.01 -4.13 -11.91
CA TYR A 287 6.89 -4.73 -12.92
C TYR A 287 8.19 -5.26 -12.30
N LEU A 288 8.80 -4.51 -11.37
CA LEU A 288 9.98 -4.95 -10.63
C LEU A 288 9.66 -6.19 -9.80
N ALA A 289 8.61 -6.14 -8.95
CA ALA A 289 8.25 -7.26 -8.09
C ALA A 289 7.92 -8.54 -8.88
N HIS A 290 7.16 -8.43 -9.96
CA HIS A 290 6.85 -9.57 -10.82
C HIS A 290 8.11 -10.12 -11.51
N GLY A 291 8.94 -9.24 -12.07
CA GLY A 291 10.19 -9.60 -12.72
C GLY A 291 11.16 -10.32 -11.79
N SER A 292 11.35 -9.77 -10.58
CA SER A 292 12.25 -10.32 -9.55
C SER A 292 11.76 -11.67 -9.01
N LEU A 293 10.47 -11.84 -8.72
CA LEU A 293 9.94 -13.15 -8.28
C LEU A 293 10.11 -14.24 -9.35
N LEU A 294 9.96 -13.89 -10.63
CA LEU A 294 10.24 -14.83 -11.72
C LEU A 294 11.74 -15.10 -11.83
N ALA A 295 12.60 -14.11 -11.58
CA ALA A 295 14.05 -14.27 -11.54
C ALA A 295 14.49 -15.24 -10.43
N GLU A 296 13.93 -15.10 -9.23
CA GLU A 296 14.15 -16.02 -8.10
C GLU A 296 13.73 -17.46 -8.47
N LYS A 297 12.58 -17.64 -9.13
CA LYS A 297 12.16 -18.98 -9.60
C LYS A 297 13.09 -19.58 -10.65
N LEU A 298 13.68 -18.75 -11.51
CA LEU A 298 14.70 -19.21 -12.46
C LEU A 298 15.98 -19.59 -11.72
N GLU A 299 16.37 -18.81 -10.71
CA GLU A 299 17.51 -19.12 -9.86
C GLU A 299 17.33 -20.48 -9.17
N GLU A 300 16.16 -20.72 -8.57
CA GLU A 300 15.83 -22.01 -7.93
C GLU A 300 15.80 -23.19 -8.93
N LYS A 301 15.36 -22.95 -10.16
CA LYS A 301 15.26 -23.97 -11.22
C LYS A 301 16.62 -24.35 -11.80
N TYR A 302 17.47 -23.36 -12.09
CA TYR A 302 18.74 -23.55 -12.81
C TYR A 302 19.97 -23.61 -11.89
N TYR A 303 19.86 -23.16 -10.64
CA TYR A 303 20.92 -23.18 -9.62
C TYR A 303 20.41 -23.73 -8.27
N PRO A 304 19.92 -24.98 -8.20
CA PRO A 304 19.30 -25.54 -6.99
C PRO A 304 20.27 -25.81 -5.82
N GLU A 305 21.58 -25.83 -6.05
CA GLU A 305 22.61 -26.30 -5.09
C GLU A 305 23.66 -25.22 -4.73
N GLN A 306 23.24 -24.02 -4.32
CA GLN A 306 24.17 -23.05 -3.71
C GLN A 306 24.32 -23.25 -2.19
N ASP A 307 24.55 -24.49 -1.74
CA ASP A 307 25.01 -24.78 -0.38
C ASP A 307 26.52 -24.59 -0.32
N GLU A 308 26.97 -23.38 0.09
CA GLU A 308 28.29 -22.93 0.61
C GLU A 308 29.64 -23.55 0.14
N GLU A 309 29.68 -24.54 -0.75
CA GLU A 309 30.92 -25.07 -1.31
C GLU A 309 31.36 -24.15 -2.45
N GLN A 310 32.45 -23.42 -2.21
CA GLN A 310 33.15 -22.60 -3.18
C GLN A 310 33.57 -23.45 -4.39
N THR A 311 32.68 -23.60 -5.37
CA THR A 311 33.04 -24.14 -6.68
C THR A 311 33.91 -23.10 -7.39
N THR A 312 35.19 -23.44 -7.56
CA THR A 312 36.19 -22.66 -8.30
C THR A 312 36.03 -22.73 -9.82
N GLU A 313 34.95 -23.33 -10.32
CA GLU A 313 34.64 -23.37 -11.75
C GLU A 313 33.89 -22.10 -12.15
N GLU A 314 34.28 -21.52 -13.29
CA GLU A 314 33.60 -20.38 -13.90
C GLU A 314 32.09 -20.67 -13.95
N GLU A 315 31.26 -19.85 -13.30
CA GLU A 315 29.81 -20.00 -13.35
C GLU A 315 29.34 -19.83 -14.80
N GLU A 316 29.23 -20.95 -15.53
CA GLU A 316 28.64 -20.98 -16.84
C GLU A 316 27.17 -20.55 -16.71
N PHE A 317 26.75 -19.62 -17.57
CA PHE A 317 25.38 -19.15 -17.58
C PHE A 317 24.45 -20.29 -18.00
N ALA A 318 23.70 -20.84 -17.04
CA ALA A 318 22.93 -22.07 -17.21
C ALA A 318 21.44 -21.85 -17.54
N ILE A 319 20.94 -20.61 -17.54
CA ILE A 319 19.52 -20.32 -17.76
C ILE A 319 19.18 -20.50 -19.25
N ASP A 320 18.14 -21.27 -19.57
CA ASP A 320 17.61 -21.36 -20.93
C ASP A 320 16.92 -20.05 -21.32
N VAL A 321 17.48 -19.36 -22.31
CA VAL A 321 16.95 -18.08 -22.80
C VAL A 321 15.62 -18.21 -23.56
N GLN A 322 15.20 -19.44 -23.90
CA GLN A 322 13.89 -19.73 -24.47
C GLN A 322 12.83 -20.07 -23.40
N ASP A 323 13.22 -20.14 -22.13
CA ASP A 323 12.29 -20.36 -21.03
C ASP A 323 11.24 -19.22 -20.97
N PRO A 324 9.93 -19.51 -21.03
CA PRO A 324 8.90 -18.48 -20.94
C PRO A 324 9.00 -17.62 -19.68
N THR A 325 9.45 -18.19 -18.56
CA THR A 325 9.67 -17.47 -17.31
C THR A 325 10.84 -16.49 -17.42
N TYR A 326 11.91 -16.87 -18.14
CA TYR A 326 13.04 -15.99 -18.43
C TYR A 326 12.63 -14.79 -19.29
N ILE A 327 11.92 -15.07 -20.39
CA ILE A 327 11.44 -14.03 -21.31
C ILE A 327 10.54 -13.05 -20.54
N LEU A 328 9.56 -13.57 -19.80
CA LEU A 328 8.63 -12.75 -19.04
C LEU A 328 9.34 -11.95 -17.94
N SER A 329 10.26 -12.55 -17.19
CA SER A 329 11.04 -11.86 -16.15
C SER A 329 11.79 -10.64 -16.73
N LEU A 330 12.55 -10.85 -17.82
CA LEU A 330 13.29 -9.77 -18.47
C LEU A 330 12.38 -8.69 -19.07
N GLU A 331 11.24 -9.06 -19.66
CA GLU A 331 10.28 -8.10 -20.18
C GLU A 331 9.74 -7.18 -19.08
N ASN A 332 9.36 -7.74 -17.93
CA ASN A 332 8.87 -6.97 -16.79
C ASN A 332 9.98 -6.07 -16.22
N LEU A 333 11.19 -6.59 -16.00
CA LEU A 333 12.29 -5.78 -15.46
C LEU A 333 12.69 -4.64 -16.42
N ARG A 334 12.69 -4.86 -17.73
CA ARG A 334 12.95 -3.80 -18.72
C ARG A 334 11.82 -2.77 -18.82
N LEU A 335 10.59 -3.12 -18.43
CA LEU A 335 9.50 -2.16 -18.26
C LEU A 335 9.73 -1.31 -17.01
N ALA A 336 10.12 -1.93 -15.89
CA ALA A 336 10.49 -1.23 -14.67
C ALA A 336 11.67 -0.25 -14.87
N ASP A 337 12.76 -0.65 -15.53
CA ASP A 337 13.90 0.23 -15.86
C ASP A 337 13.44 1.47 -16.63
N ARG A 338 12.62 1.28 -17.68
CA ARG A 338 12.09 2.39 -18.48
C ARG A 338 11.25 3.36 -17.66
N ILE A 339 10.39 2.85 -16.78
CA ILE A 339 9.53 3.67 -15.94
C ILE A 339 10.36 4.44 -14.90
N PHE A 340 11.21 3.75 -14.14
CA PHE A 340 12.02 4.41 -13.10
C PHE A 340 13.02 5.40 -13.67
N SER A 341 13.68 5.07 -14.79
CA SER A 341 14.59 6.00 -15.47
C SER A 341 13.86 7.29 -15.87
N LYS A 342 12.68 7.18 -16.47
CA LYS A 342 11.87 8.34 -16.86
C LYS A 342 11.42 9.17 -15.64
N LEU A 343 10.96 8.52 -14.58
CA LEU A 343 10.57 9.22 -13.35
C LEU A 343 11.73 10.01 -12.73
N ILE A 344 12.93 9.43 -12.70
CA ILE A 344 14.14 10.07 -12.18
C ILE A 344 14.57 11.28 -13.05
N GLU A 345 14.44 11.17 -14.37
CA GLU A 345 14.72 12.29 -15.31
C GLU A 345 13.79 13.48 -15.07
N ASP A 346 12.52 13.22 -14.75
CA ASP A 346 11.49 14.25 -14.53
C ASP A 346 11.53 14.88 -13.12
N MET A 347 12.46 14.45 -12.24
CA MET A 347 12.55 14.87 -10.84
C MET A 347 13.75 15.75 -10.52
N ASP A 348 13.52 16.75 -9.67
CA ASP A 348 14.56 17.63 -9.13
C ASP A 348 15.63 16.83 -8.38
N GLU A 349 16.90 17.20 -8.56
CA GLU A 349 18.05 16.48 -8.02
C GLU A 349 18.10 16.39 -6.49
N THR A 350 17.43 17.31 -5.79
CA THR A 350 17.41 17.37 -4.32
C THR A 350 16.24 16.63 -3.69
N SER A 351 15.40 15.96 -4.49
CA SER A 351 14.22 15.26 -4.00
C SER A 351 14.60 13.95 -3.30
N GLU A 352 14.15 13.74 -2.06
CA GLU A 352 14.38 12.48 -1.33
C GLU A 352 13.77 11.27 -2.05
N SER A 353 12.61 11.44 -2.70
CA SER A 353 11.99 10.38 -3.50
C SER A 353 12.80 10.01 -4.75
N LYS A 354 13.70 10.88 -5.23
CA LYS A 354 14.64 10.54 -6.32
C LYS A 354 15.67 9.51 -5.86
N ALA A 355 16.13 9.59 -4.61
CA ALA A 355 17.07 8.63 -4.06
C ALA A 355 16.44 7.25 -3.86
N GLU A 356 15.18 7.20 -3.41
CA GLU A 356 14.42 5.95 -3.31
C GLU A 356 14.23 5.30 -4.69
N LEU A 357 13.78 6.08 -5.69
CA LEU A 357 13.62 5.60 -7.06
C LEU A 357 14.95 5.16 -7.68
N LYS A 358 16.05 5.85 -7.39
CA LYS A 358 17.39 5.46 -7.85
C LYS A 358 17.78 4.10 -7.26
N THR A 359 17.49 3.86 -6.00
CA THR A 359 17.72 2.56 -5.35
C THR A 359 16.93 1.45 -6.05
N LYS A 360 15.64 1.68 -6.35
CA LYS A 360 14.79 0.74 -7.11
C LYS A 360 15.29 0.50 -8.53
N LEU A 361 15.76 1.55 -9.21
CA LEU A 361 16.38 1.44 -10.52
C LEU A 361 17.64 0.58 -10.46
N ASP A 362 18.54 0.83 -9.49
CA ASP A 362 19.77 0.08 -9.33
C ASP A 362 19.48 -1.41 -9.06
N GLU A 363 18.52 -1.73 -8.17
CA GLU A 363 18.03 -3.10 -7.95
C GLU A 363 17.52 -3.74 -9.25
N THR A 364 16.75 -3.00 -10.05
CA THR A 364 16.21 -3.47 -11.33
C THR A 364 17.36 -3.81 -12.30
N LEU A 365 18.33 -2.91 -12.45
CA LEU A 365 19.46 -3.09 -13.38
C LEU A 365 20.36 -4.26 -12.95
N LEU A 366 20.59 -4.43 -11.65
CA LEU A 366 21.35 -5.56 -11.12
C LEU A 366 20.63 -6.89 -11.40
N THR A 367 19.31 -6.93 -11.22
CA THR A 367 18.50 -8.12 -11.48
C THR A 367 18.53 -8.49 -12.97
N ILE A 368 18.39 -7.50 -13.87
CA ILE A 368 18.55 -7.73 -15.32
C ILE A 368 19.96 -8.24 -15.62
N GLY A 369 21.00 -7.60 -15.09
CA GLY A 369 22.39 -7.99 -15.32
C GLY A 369 22.68 -9.43 -14.88
N ASN A 370 22.07 -9.89 -13.78
CA ASN A 370 22.21 -11.26 -13.29
C ASN A 370 21.52 -12.31 -14.17
N LEU A 371 20.43 -11.91 -14.84
CA LEU A 371 19.71 -12.74 -15.80
C LEU A 371 20.37 -12.77 -17.18
N LEU A 372 21.23 -11.80 -17.54
CA LEU A 372 21.87 -11.83 -18.85
C LEU A 372 23.09 -12.76 -18.89
N PRO A 373 23.35 -13.41 -20.06
CA PRO A 373 24.62 -14.09 -20.27
C PRO A 373 25.79 -13.11 -20.22
N PRO A 374 27.02 -13.56 -19.91
CA PRO A 374 28.21 -12.72 -19.96
C PRO A 374 28.34 -11.99 -21.30
N GLY A 375 28.51 -10.67 -21.26
CA GLY A 375 28.58 -9.83 -22.45
C GLY A 375 28.52 -8.34 -22.11
N SER A 376 28.70 -7.50 -23.13
CA SER A 376 28.78 -6.04 -22.97
C SER A 376 27.51 -5.41 -22.38
N GLU A 377 26.33 -5.94 -22.71
CA GLU A 377 25.06 -5.43 -22.16
C GLU A 377 25.00 -5.62 -20.63
N ARG A 378 25.46 -6.77 -20.13
CA ARG A 378 25.52 -7.05 -18.70
C ARG A 378 26.49 -6.11 -17.97
N GLU A 379 27.68 -5.90 -18.53
CA GLU A 379 28.68 -4.99 -17.96
C GLU A 379 28.18 -3.53 -17.90
N GLU A 380 27.48 -3.08 -18.94
CA GLU A 380 26.87 -1.74 -18.98
C GLU A 380 25.83 -1.55 -17.87
N LEU A 381 24.99 -2.56 -17.61
CA LEU A 381 23.98 -2.51 -16.56
C LEU A 381 24.60 -2.41 -15.17
N TYR A 382 25.67 -3.16 -14.89
CA TYR A 382 26.39 -3.08 -13.62
C TYR A 382 27.04 -1.70 -13.43
N LEU A 383 27.62 -1.12 -14.48
CA LEU A 383 28.14 0.24 -14.43
C LEU A 383 27.03 1.28 -14.17
N ARG A 384 25.87 1.17 -14.82
CA ARG A 384 24.70 2.05 -14.58
C ARG A 384 24.16 1.92 -13.14
N ALA A 385 24.25 0.74 -12.54
CA ALA A 385 23.89 0.46 -11.15
C ALA A 385 24.95 0.90 -10.12
N GLY A 386 26.06 1.51 -10.56
CA GLY A 386 27.12 2.01 -9.67
C GLY A 386 28.13 0.94 -9.22
N LEU A 387 28.10 -0.27 -9.77
CA LEU A 387 29.16 -1.26 -9.58
C LEU A 387 30.32 -0.96 -10.54
N SER A 388 31.08 0.10 -10.23
CA SER A 388 32.36 0.33 -10.91
C SER A 388 33.29 -0.88 -10.68
N GLY A 389 33.90 -1.39 -11.75
CA GLY A 389 35.10 -2.19 -11.59
C GLY A 389 36.19 -1.32 -10.97
N ASP A 390 36.83 -1.79 -9.91
CA ASP A 390 38.04 -1.18 -9.36
C ASP A 390 39.10 -1.08 -10.48
N ASN A 391 39.11 0.04 -11.19
CA ASN A 391 40.28 0.51 -11.90
C ASN A 391 41.02 1.46 -10.96
N ASP A 392 41.49 0.91 -9.84
CA ASP A 392 42.48 1.54 -8.99
C ASP A 392 43.75 0.70 -9.09
N ASP A 393 44.57 1.02 -10.09
CA ASP A 393 46.02 0.86 -10.01
C ASP A 393 46.65 1.98 -10.83
N GLY A 394 46.92 3.07 -10.12
CA GLY A 394 47.74 4.16 -10.60
C GLY A 394 49.14 3.66 -10.92
N ASN A 395 49.53 3.77 -12.19
CA ASN A 395 50.93 3.76 -12.57
C ASN A 395 51.38 5.21 -12.83
N GLY A 396 51.38 6.00 -11.75
CA GLY A 396 52.14 7.24 -11.66
C GLY A 396 53.57 6.90 -11.30
N GLY A 397 54.39 6.63 -12.32
CA GLY A 397 55.78 6.24 -12.14
C GLY A 397 56.62 6.51 -13.38
N ASP A 398 56.72 7.78 -13.75
CA ASP A 398 57.79 8.28 -14.63
C ASP A 398 58.30 9.61 -14.07
N ASP A 399 59.30 9.54 -13.20
CA ASP A 399 60.26 10.62 -12.99
C ASP A 399 61.67 10.06 -13.31
N LYS A 400 62.25 10.58 -14.39
CA LYS A 400 63.68 10.59 -14.67
C LYS A 400 64.13 12.01 -14.94
#